data_AF-A0A3S3UPI3-F1
#
_entry.id   AF-A0A3S3UPI3-F1
#
_cell.length_a   1.000
_cell.length_b   1.000
_cell.length_c   1.000
_cell.angle_alpha   90.00
_cell.angle_beta   90.00
_cell.angle_gamma   90.00
#
_symmetry.space_group_name_H-M   'P 1'
#
loop_
_entity.id
_entity.type
_entity.pdbx_description
1 polymer ?
#
loop_
_entity_poly.entity_id
_entity_poly.type
_entity_poly.pdbx_seq_one_letter_code
_entity_poly.pdbx_strand_id
1 'polypeptide(L)' 'IRIVVRAVLGARGKLSIRPPLALHGPSGNAPTERTEMINNGLASLFGD' A
#
# COMPACT_ATOMS: atom_id res chain seq x y z
N ILE A 1 -7.50 10.94 -2.45
CA ILE A 1 -7.30 9.52 -2.84
C ILE A 1 -6.02 9.44 -3.68
N ARG A 2 -5.19 8.42 -3.48
CA ARG A 2 -3.95 8.20 -4.25
C ARG A 2 -3.94 6.78 -4.81
N ILE A 3 -3.29 6.59 -5.95
CA ILE A 3 -3.07 5.29 -6.59
C ILE A 3 -1.57 5.12 -6.74
N VAL A 4 -1.05 4.00 -6.24
CA VAL A 4 0.36 3.63 -6.39
C VAL A 4 0.43 2.42 -7.32
N VAL A 5 1.26 2.53 -8.36
CA VAL A 5 1.42 1.49 -9.38
C VAL A 5 2.86 0.97 -9.33
N ARG A 6 3.02 -0.34 -9.32
CA ARG A 6 4.31 -1.02 -9.54
C ARG A 6 4.21 -1.87 -10.80
N ALA A 7 5.21 -1.78 -11.66
CA ALA A 7 5.31 -2.55 -12.89
C ALA A 7 6.77 -2.99 -13.10
N VAL A 8 6.96 -4.02 -13.93
CA VAL A 8 8.28 -4.51 -14.36
C VAL A 8 8.43 -4.24 -15.86
N LEU A 9 9.56 -3.68 -16.27
CA LEU A 9 9.85 -3.39 -17.67
C LEU A 9 9.76 -4.67 -18.51
N GLY A 10 8.97 -4.63 -19.59
CA GLY A 10 8.79 -5.76 -20.50
C GLY A 10 7.82 -6.85 -20.03
N ALA A 11 7.21 -6.71 -18.85
CA ALA A 11 6.22 -7.68 -18.37
C ALA A 11 4.98 -7.75 -19.29
N ARG A 12 4.45 -8.97 -19.47
CA ARG A 12 3.24 -9.27 -20.27
C ARG A 12 2.08 -9.82 -19.41
N GLY A 13 2.24 -9.79 -18.09
CA GLY A 13 1.20 -10.22 -17.15
C GLY A 13 -0.01 -9.28 -17.14
N LYS A 14 -1.13 -9.77 -16.59
CA LYS A 14 -2.35 -8.96 -16.42
C LYS A 14 -2.22 -8.00 -15.24
N LEU A 15 -3.00 -6.92 -15.27
CA LEU A 15 -3.18 -6.02 -14.12
C LEU A 15 -3.77 -6.79 -12.93
N SER A 16 -3.23 -6.53 -11.74
CA SER A 16 -3.80 -7.01 -10.47
C SER A 16 -4.12 -5.81 -9.58
N ILE A 17 -5.35 -5.76 -9.07
CA ILE A 17 -5.75 -4.77 -8.07
C ILE A 17 -5.50 -5.38 -6.69
N ARG A 18 -4.65 -4.73 -5.90
CA ARG A 18 -4.35 -5.13 -4.52
C ARG A 18 -5.38 -4.50 -3.57
N PRO A 19 -5.62 -5.08 -2.38
CA PRO A 19 -6.43 -4.44 -1.36
C PRO A 19 -5.96 -3.00 -1.09
N PRO A 20 -6.88 -2.04 -0.89
CA PRO A 20 -6.51 -0.66 -0.62
C PRO A 20 -5.77 -0.55 0.73
N LEU A 21 -4.86 0.42 0.85
CA LEU A 21 -4.30 0.80 2.13
C LEU A 21 -5.16 1.89 2.78
N ALA A 22 -5.89 1.55 3.84
CA ALA A 22 -6.58 2.51 4.67
C ALA A 22 -5.56 3.28 5.53
N LEU A 23 -5.47 4.59 5.33
CA LEU A 23 -4.48 5.41 6.04
C LEU A 23 -4.84 5.58 7.52
N HIS A 24 -6.12 5.79 7.83
CA HIS A 24 -6.61 6.03 9.18
C HIS A 24 -7.55 4.93 9.64
N GLY A 25 -7.60 4.71 10.96
CA GLY A 25 -8.52 3.76 11.58
C GLY A 25 -10.00 4.20 11.49
N PRO A 26 -10.94 3.37 11.98
CA PRO A 26 -12.38 3.66 11.94
C PRO A 26 -12.80 4.94 12.67
N SER A 27 -12.00 5.37 13.64
CA SER A 27 -12.23 6.60 14.42
C SER A 27 -10.92 7.37 14.59
N GLY A 28 -10.94 8.67 14.31
CA GLY A 28 -9.81 9.58 14.50
C GLY A 28 -8.83 9.63 13.32
N ASN A 29 -7.75 10.39 13.50
CA ASN A 29 -6.72 10.64 12.48
C ASN A 29 -5.45 9.80 12.70
N ALA A 30 -5.47 8.84 13.62
CA ALA A 30 -4.33 7.96 13.85
C ALA A 30 -4.11 7.05 12.64
N PRO A 31 -2.86 6.82 12.22
CA PRO A 31 -2.57 5.88 11.16
C PRO A 31 -2.98 4.46 11.56
N THR A 32 -3.41 3.65 10.59
CA THR A 32 -3.59 2.21 10.86
C THR A 32 -2.24 1.57 11.15
N GLU A 33 -2.22 0.44 11.88
CA GLU A 33 -1.00 -0.30 12.18
C GLU A 33 -0.17 -0.59 10.92
N ARG A 34 -0.83 -1.03 9.83
CA ARG A 34 -0.16 -1.29 8.55
C ARG A 34 0.45 -0.01 7.95
N THR A 35 -0.28 1.11 8.01
CA THR A 35 0.24 2.40 7.53
C THR A 35 1.43 2.85 8.36
N GLU A 36 1.39 2.67 9.68
CA GLU A 36 2.47 3.04 10.59
C GLU A 36 3.75 2.24 10.29
N MET A 37 3.62 0.92 10.08
CA MET A 37 4.76 0.08 9.69
C MET A 37 5.38 0.52 8.37
N ILE A 38 4.57 0.84 7.35
CA ILE A 38 5.07 1.31 6.05
C ILE A 38 5.74 2.68 6.18
N ASN A 39 5.12 3.63 6.90
CA ASN A 39 5.64 4.98 7.09
C ASN A 39 7.00 4.96 7.80
N ASN A 40 7.17 4.07 8.78
CA ASN A 40 8.43 3.91 9.51
C ASN A 40 9.45 3.02 8.80
N GLY A 41 9.18 2.60 7.55
CA GLY A 41 10.08 1.75 6.77
C GLY A 41 10.23 0.33 7.31
N LEU A 42 9.32 -0.11 8.19
CA LEU A 42 9.33 -1.44 8.81
C LEU A 42 8.60 -2.50 7.96
N ALA A 43 7.86 -2.08 6.93
CA ALA A 43 7.19 -2.97 5.99
C ALA A 43 7.14 -2.38 4.58
N SER A 44 7.13 -3.24 3.56
CA SER A 44 6.86 -2.83 2.17
C SER A 44 5.36 -2.62 1.91
N LEU A 45 5.04 -1.63 1.08
CA LEU A 45 3.69 -1.40 0.56
C LEU A 45 3.15 -2.61 -0.22
N PHE A 46 4.01 -3.30 -0.95
CA PHE A 46 3.62 -4.40 -1.84
C PHE A 46 4.00 -5.80 -1.33
N GLY A 47 4.71 -5.88 -0.20
CA GLY A 47 5.08 -7.12 0.49
C GLY A 47 6.30 -7.83 -0.10
N ASP A 48 7.19 -7.09 -0.78
CA ASP A 48 8.53 -7.50 -1.19
C ASP A 48 9.59 -7.10 -0.15
#